data_AF-A0AAD5YRX7-F1
#
_entry.id   AF-A0AAD5YRX7-F1
#
_cell.length_a   1.000
_cell.length_b   1.000
_cell.length_c   1.000
_cell.angle_alpha   90.00
_cell.angle_beta   90.00
_cell.angle_gamma   90.00
#
_symmetry.space_group_name_H-M   'P 1'
#
loop_
_entity.id
_entity.type
_entity.pdbx_description
1 polymer ?
#
loop_
_entity_poly.entity_id
_entity_poly.type
_entity_poly.pdbx_seq_one_letter_code
_entity_poly.pdbx_strand_id
1 'polypeptide(L)'
;MVPTDTSSYVQRTNGATMTYSGHGPSVQPKSLDPITVANAPTILSSRIVQSTGKRRGRAGLNTRRTLTPEPELPTPTGTHQDTPISGHGEPPRVDANTSDDDNIDPYLRGLRADGTRAHSQNTEDPTVLNEGEQTLPQTLIREFLENDANYTEGEDDEEGEDGDEDEEENGEYNGGRKDSATDPTSEDESNGGDYGIIEGVMRGNHPFKGLKRTTALRPPSQTSSHASKRFQRVIRQILTRVENLSVETGCWIYIAAQHATAVTPFVHYASPRLRAEAGPELDIIHTNFSTMMKTLVMSRRREVMELTLELEQKNEQLEATQRAAVEAQREAQAQREESLRKDAVIAQLMSRIAT
;
A
#
# COMPACT_ATOMS: atom_id res chain seq x y z
N MET A 1 -53.84 -21.43 -32.27
CA MET A 1 -52.90 -22.48 -31.82
C MET A 1 -51.49 -22.02 -32.17
N VAL A 2 -50.80 -21.45 -31.19
CA VAL A 2 -49.37 -21.12 -31.20
C VAL A 2 -48.93 -21.32 -29.74
N PRO A 3 -47.95 -22.19 -29.44
CA PRO A 3 -47.45 -22.32 -28.07
C PRO A 3 -46.36 -21.28 -27.80
N THR A 4 -46.49 -20.65 -26.64
CA THR A 4 -45.48 -19.82 -25.98
C THR A 4 -44.49 -20.72 -25.25
N ASP A 5 -43.20 -20.63 -25.57
CA ASP A 5 -42.13 -21.19 -24.76
C ASP A 5 -41.39 -20.06 -24.02
N THR A 6 -41.77 -19.86 -22.76
CA THR A 6 -40.98 -19.11 -21.77
C THR A 6 -40.13 -20.12 -20.99
N SER A 7 -38.86 -20.23 -21.36
CA SER A 7 -37.85 -20.95 -20.59
C SER A 7 -37.45 -20.11 -19.37
N SER A 8 -37.86 -20.53 -18.18
CA SER A 8 -37.40 -19.97 -16.91
C SER A 8 -36.36 -20.89 -16.29
N TYR A 9 -35.15 -20.37 -16.12
CA TYR A 9 -34.05 -21.07 -15.46
C TYR A 9 -34.19 -20.88 -13.94
N VAL A 10 -34.63 -21.92 -13.24
CA VAL A 10 -34.70 -21.97 -11.78
C VAL A 10 -33.35 -22.46 -11.24
N GLN A 11 -32.51 -21.55 -10.75
CA GLN A 11 -31.41 -21.92 -9.87
C GLN A 11 -31.96 -22.23 -8.47
N ARG A 12 -31.94 -23.51 -8.11
CA ARG A 12 -32.17 -23.95 -6.72
C ARG A 12 -30.88 -23.73 -5.92
N THR A 13 -30.87 -22.74 -5.04
CA THR A 13 -29.90 -22.67 -3.94
C THR A 13 -30.47 -23.47 -2.76
N ASN A 14 -29.75 -24.50 -2.32
CA ASN A 14 -30.08 -25.26 -1.12
C ASN A 14 -29.94 -24.36 0.12
N GLY A 15 -31.06 -23.92 0.67
CA GLY A 15 -31.12 -23.24 1.95
C GLY A 15 -30.92 -24.22 3.11
N ALA A 16 -29.81 -24.07 3.83
CA ALA A 16 -29.65 -24.59 5.17
C ALA A 16 -30.03 -23.47 6.15
N THR A 17 -31.26 -23.49 6.64
CA THR A 17 -31.74 -22.61 7.70
C THR A 17 -31.10 -23.06 9.01
N MET A 18 -30.02 -22.40 9.43
CA MET A 18 -29.37 -22.64 10.72
C MET A 18 -30.03 -21.70 11.76
N THR A 19 -30.93 -22.25 12.57
CA THR A 19 -31.51 -21.55 13.72
C THR A 19 -30.51 -21.57 14.88
N TYR A 20 -29.88 -20.43 15.15
CA TYR A 20 -29.05 -20.24 16.34
C TYR A 20 -29.96 -19.94 17.55
N SER A 21 -30.10 -20.88 18.48
CA SER A 21 -30.66 -20.58 19.80
C SER A 21 -29.55 -20.01 20.70
N GLY A 22 -29.59 -18.70 20.91
CA GLY A 22 -28.71 -18.01 21.84
C GLY A 22 -29.11 -18.31 23.28
N HIS A 23 -28.41 -19.21 23.94
CA HIS A 23 -28.26 -19.23 25.40
C HIS A 23 -26.82 -18.84 25.72
N GLY A 24 -26.60 -17.54 25.91
CA GLY A 24 -25.33 -17.03 26.40
C GLY A 24 -25.17 -17.32 27.90
N PRO A 25 -24.01 -17.82 28.35
CA PRO A 25 -23.75 -17.97 29.78
C PRO A 25 -23.66 -16.58 30.44
N SER A 26 -24.47 -16.40 31.48
CA SER A 26 -24.40 -15.26 32.40
C SER A 26 -23.06 -15.30 33.15
N VAL A 27 -22.14 -14.41 32.78
CA VAL A 27 -20.86 -14.21 33.46
C VAL A 27 -21.07 -13.11 34.50
N GLN A 28 -21.06 -13.48 35.78
CA GLN A 28 -21.03 -12.50 36.86
C GLN A 28 -19.67 -11.78 36.89
N PRO A 29 -19.63 -10.44 37.08
CA PRO A 29 -18.38 -9.71 37.20
C PRO A 29 -17.71 -10.05 38.53
N LYS A 30 -16.51 -10.66 38.46
CA LYS A 30 -15.61 -10.80 39.61
C LYS A 30 -15.07 -9.43 39.97
N SER A 31 -15.20 -9.05 41.24
CA SER A 31 -14.56 -7.87 41.82
C SER A 31 -13.05 -7.92 41.62
N LEU A 32 -12.49 -6.89 40.99
CA LEU A 32 -11.05 -6.70 40.87
C LEU A 32 -10.52 -6.11 42.18
N ASP A 33 -9.61 -6.84 42.82
CA ASP A 33 -8.83 -6.33 43.96
C ASP A 33 -7.87 -5.21 43.51
N PRO A 34 -7.58 -4.22 44.36
CA PRO A 34 -6.68 -3.12 44.04
C PRO A 34 -5.24 -3.60 43.81
N ILE A 35 -4.69 -3.24 42.65
CA ILE A 35 -3.31 -3.51 42.27
C ILE A 35 -2.37 -2.66 43.14
N THR A 36 -1.66 -3.33 44.05
CA THR A 36 -0.52 -2.77 44.77
C THR A 36 0.65 -2.61 43.79
N VAL A 37 0.99 -1.38 43.43
CA VAL A 37 2.15 -1.05 42.60
C VAL A 37 3.43 -1.24 43.43
N ALA A 38 4.15 -2.33 43.18
CA ALA A 38 5.46 -2.59 43.76
C ALA A 38 6.55 -2.53 42.68
N ASN A 39 7.40 -1.51 42.83
CA ASN A 39 8.84 -1.45 42.52
C ASN A 39 9.38 -2.08 41.21
N ALA A 40 9.90 -1.19 40.36
CA ALA A 40 10.74 -1.49 39.21
C ALA A 40 12.02 -2.28 39.54
N PRO A 41 12.52 -3.08 38.58
CA PRO A 41 13.95 -3.39 38.53
C PRO A 41 14.61 -3.03 37.18
N THR A 42 15.62 -2.18 37.31
CA THR A 42 16.99 -2.30 36.79
C THR A 42 17.22 -2.98 35.44
N ILE A 43 17.66 -2.15 34.48
CA ILE A 43 18.19 -2.52 33.16
C ILE A 43 19.50 -3.32 33.33
N LEU A 44 19.53 -4.54 32.80
CA LEU A 44 20.74 -5.37 32.71
C LEU A 44 21.13 -5.58 31.26
N SER A 45 22.28 -5.00 30.92
CA SER A 45 22.98 -5.07 29.64
C SER A 45 23.46 -6.49 29.35
N SER A 46 23.09 -7.06 28.19
CA SER A 46 23.56 -8.37 27.74
C SER A 46 24.52 -8.26 26.56
N ARG A 47 25.69 -8.86 26.79
CA ARG A 47 26.85 -9.04 25.91
C ARG A 47 26.50 -9.80 24.62
N ILE A 48 27.02 -9.29 23.51
CA ILE A 48 27.16 -10.01 22.23
C ILE A 48 28.35 -10.96 22.32
N VAL A 49 28.12 -12.25 22.10
CA VAL A 49 29.17 -13.28 21.93
C VAL A 49 29.25 -13.65 20.44
N GLN A 50 30.36 -13.30 19.80
CA GLN A 50 30.72 -13.76 18.46
C GLN A 50 31.22 -15.20 18.52
N SER A 51 30.61 -16.12 17.77
CA SER A 51 31.15 -17.46 17.57
C SER A 51 31.73 -17.59 16.16
N THR A 52 33.01 -17.95 16.08
CA THR A 52 33.75 -18.20 14.84
C THR A 52 33.77 -19.70 14.57
N GLY A 53 33.01 -20.15 13.56
CA GLY A 53 32.89 -21.56 13.16
C GLY A 53 33.66 -21.87 11.89
N LYS A 54 34.84 -22.47 12.06
CA LYS A 54 35.79 -22.90 11.02
C LYS A 54 35.53 -24.38 10.64
N ARG A 55 35.19 -24.68 9.39
CA ARG A 55 35.19 -26.06 8.81
C ARG A 55 35.62 -25.98 7.34
N ARG A 56 36.88 -26.30 7.01
CA ARG A 56 37.45 -27.62 6.64
C ARG A 56 36.75 -28.28 5.45
N GLY A 57 37.50 -28.37 4.35
CA GLY A 57 37.05 -28.83 3.05
C GLY A 57 37.01 -30.34 2.89
N ARG A 58 36.55 -30.74 1.70
CA ARG A 58 36.58 -32.12 1.24
C ARG A 58 36.76 -32.15 -0.27
N ALA A 59 37.90 -32.68 -0.69
CA ALA A 59 38.19 -33.05 -2.06
C ALA A 59 37.29 -34.23 -2.49
N GLY A 60 36.64 -34.09 -3.64
CA GLY A 60 35.82 -35.13 -4.27
C GLY A 60 36.33 -35.41 -5.68
N LEU A 61 36.63 -36.68 -5.94
CA LEU A 61 37.29 -37.21 -7.13
C LEU A 61 36.44 -37.05 -8.42
N ASN A 62 37.08 -36.60 -9.49
CA ASN A 62 36.56 -36.62 -10.86
C ASN A 62 36.74 -38.01 -11.49
N THR A 63 35.64 -38.71 -11.79
CA THR A 63 35.63 -39.88 -12.67
C THR A 63 35.21 -39.46 -14.08
N ARG A 64 36.21 -39.39 -14.96
CA ARG A 64 36.09 -39.13 -16.40
C ARG A 64 35.42 -40.34 -17.08
N ARG A 65 34.27 -40.16 -17.71
CA ARG A 65 33.66 -41.17 -18.61
C ARG A 65 33.60 -40.58 -20.01
N THR A 66 34.43 -41.12 -20.90
CA THR A 66 34.51 -40.80 -22.33
C THR A 66 33.42 -41.54 -23.10
N LEU A 67 32.53 -40.82 -23.79
CA LEU A 67 31.72 -41.37 -24.87
C LEU A 67 31.63 -40.38 -26.04
N THR A 68 32.20 -40.86 -27.16
CA THR A 68 31.94 -40.66 -28.60
C THR A 68 31.08 -39.50 -29.12
N PRO A 69 31.53 -38.77 -30.17
CA PRO A 69 30.74 -37.75 -30.87
C PRO A 69 29.82 -38.34 -31.95
N GLU A 70 28.60 -37.79 -32.06
CA GLU A 70 27.65 -38.02 -33.16
C GLU A 70 27.84 -37.00 -34.30
N PRO A 71 27.42 -37.30 -35.54
CA PRO A 71 27.77 -36.55 -36.74
C PRO A 71 26.83 -35.37 -37.04
N GLU A 72 27.43 -34.32 -37.60
CA GLU A 72 26.80 -33.05 -38.00
C GLU A 72 25.80 -33.21 -39.17
N LEU A 73 24.71 -32.43 -39.11
CA LEU A 73 23.78 -32.21 -40.22
C LEU A 73 24.04 -30.84 -40.87
N PRO A 74 23.84 -30.71 -42.20
CA PRO A 74 24.25 -29.55 -42.99
C PRO A 74 23.29 -28.36 -42.90
N THR A 75 23.87 -27.17 -42.83
CA THR A 75 23.19 -25.87 -42.96
C THR A 75 22.86 -25.55 -44.43
N PRO A 76 21.66 -25.03 -44.75
CA PRO A 76 21.38 -24.48 -46.07
C PRO A 76 21.80 -23.01 -46.16
N THR A 77 22.78 -22.74 -47.01
CA THR A 77 23.12 -21.43 -47.59
C THR A 77 21.95 -20.88 -48.39
N GLY A 78 21.32 -19.81 -47.91
CA GLY A 78 20.33 -19.02 -48.62
C GLY A 78 20.90 -17.68 -49.07
N THR A 79 21.20 -17.59 -50.37
CA THR A 79 21.54 -16.39 -51.15
C THR A 79 20.47 -15.30 -51.02
N HIS A 80 20.81 -14.18 -50.39
CA HIS A 80 20.05 -12.93 -50.49
C HIS A 80 20.44 -12.21 -51.78
N GLN A 81 19.48 -11.99 -52.67
CA GLN A 81 19.61 -11.09 -53.82
C GLN A 81 19.24 -9.68 -53.40
N ASP A 82 20.13 -8.75 -53.72
CA ASP A 82 19.94 -7.31 -53.65
C ASP A 82 18.92 -6.85 -54.70
N THR A 83 17.93 -6.06 -54.28
CA THR A 83 17.22 -5.13 -55.16
C THR A 83 17.31 -3.71 -54.57
N PRO A 84 17.98 -2.77 -55.27
CA PRO A 84 17.82 -1.34 -55.00
C PRO A 84 16.64 -0.79 -55.81
N ILE A 85 16.33 0.50 -55.60
CA ILE A 85 15.42 1.41 -56.34
C ILE A 85 14.29 1.86 -55.40
N SER A 86 14.46 2.99 -54.71
CA SER A 86 14.28 4.37 -55.19
C SER A 86 12.81 4.77 -55.26
N GLY A 87 12.43 5.73 -54.43
CA GLY A 87 11.10 6.34 -54.45
C GLY A 87 10.96 7.43 -53.40
N HIS A 88 11.69 8.54 -53.58
CA HIS A 88 11.38 9.81 -52.92
C HIS A 88 9.97 10.26 -53.35
N GLY A 89 9.05 10.31 -52.39
CA GLY A 89 7.74 10.92 -52.52
C GLY A 89 7.51 11.85 -51.33
N GLU A 90 7.94 13.10 -51.48
CA GLU A 90 7.62 14.20 -50.57
C GLU A 90 6.09 14.45 -50.62
N PRO A 91 5.36 14.37 -49.48
CA PRO A 91 3.96 14.75 -49.47
C PRO A 91 3.81 16.28 -49.48
N PRO A 92 2.81 16.82 -50.19
CA PRO A 92 2.56 18.26 -50.24
C PRO A 92 2.13 18.79 -48.87
N ARG A 93 2.76 19.91 -48.47
CA ARG A 93 2.32 20.77 -47.37
C ARG A 93 0.89 21.27 -47.65
N VAL A 94 -0.03 20.91 -46.77
CA VAL A 94 -1.38 21.48 -46.72
C VAL A 94 -1.40 22.44 -45.53
N ASP A 95 -1.19 23.72 -45.81
CA ASP A 95 -1.54 24.80 -44.89
C ASP A 95 -3.01 25.14 -45.12
N ALA A 96 -3.88 24.87 -44.15
CA ALA A 96 -5.16 25.57 -44.01
C ALA A 96 -5.82 25.31 -42.65
N ASN A 97 -5.85 26.38 -41.87
CA ASN A 97 -6.90 26.77 -40.92
C ASN A 97 -8.22 25.99 -41.05
N THR A 98 -8.60 25.28 -39.98
CA THR A 98 -10.02 25.16 -39.61
C THR A 98 -10.13 25.19 -38.10
N SER A 99 -10.76 26.25 -37.61
CA SER A 99 -11.29 26.41 -36.28
C SER A 99 -12.45 25.43 -36.07
N ASP A 100 -12.20 24.34 -35.36
CA ASP A 100 -13.24 23.40 -34.91
C ASP A 100 -13.37 23.52 -33.38
N ASP A 101 -14.16 24.52 -32.97
CA ASP A 101 -14.49 24.86 -31.57
C ASP A 101 -15.79 24.17 -31.09
N ASP A 102 -16.26 23.12 -31.76
CA ASP A 102 -17.59 22.53 -31.50
C ASP A 102 -17.56 20.99 -31.29
N ASN A 103 -16.56 20.46 -30.59
CA ASN A 103 -16.61 19.08 -30.09
C ASN A 103 -16.76 19.04 -28.56
N ILE A 104 -17.83 19.66 -28.07
CA ILE A 104 -18.30 19.48 -26.70
C ILE A 104 -19.06 18.16 -26.63
N ASP A 105 -18.50 17.24 -25.86
CA ASP A 105 -19.04 15.93 -25.53
C ASP A 105 -20.55 15.97 -25.14
N PRO A 106 -21.44 15.26 -25.87
CA PRO A 106 -22.88 15.24 -25.56
C PRO A 106 -23.23 14.51 -24.25
N TYR A 107 -22.28 13.86 -23.57
CA TYR A 107 -22.56 13.14 -22.31
C TYR A 107 -22.52 13.99 -21.04
N LEU A 108 -22.15 15.28 -21.11
CA LEU A 108 -22.06 16.16 -19.93
C LEU A 108 -23.26 17.11 -19.74
N ARG A 109 -24.31 17.03 -20.57
CA ARG A 109 -25.51 17.87 -20.47
C ARG A 109 -26.66 17.13 -19.77
N GLY A 110 -26.54 16.92 -18.46
CA GLY A 110 -27.51 16.09 -17.75
C GLY A 110 -27.73 16.32 -16.26
N LEU A 111 -27.36 17.46 -15.65
CA LEU A 111 -27.70 17.73 -14.25
C LEU A 111 -27.89 19.23 -13.98
N ARG A 112 -29.04 19.80 -14.39
CA ARG A 112 -29.58 21.00 -13.75
C ARG A 112 -31.11 20.99 -13.70
N ALA A 113 -31.59 21.28 -12.49
CA ALA A 113 -32.91 21.76 -12.07
C ALA A 113 -34.08 20.76 -12.08
N ASP A 114 -34.50 20.36 -10.87
CA ASP A 114 -35.77 20.76 -10.23
C ASP A 114 -35.81 20.11 -8.82
N GLY A 115 -36.10 20.77 -7.71
CA GLY A 115 -36.88 21.98 -7.52
C GLY A 115 -38.25 21.68 -6.89
N THR A 116 -38.34 20.95 -5.77
CA THR A 116 -39.55 21.00 -4.91
C THR A 116 -39.20 20.94 -3.42
N ARG A 117 -39.37 22.10 -2.79
CA ARG A 117 -39.28 22.37 -1.36
C ARG A 117 -40.68 22.22 -0.78
N ALA A 118 -40.95 21.15 -0.03
CA ALA A 118 -42.17 21.02 0.76
C ALA A 118 -41.87 21.43 2.21
N HIS A 119 -42.56 22.48 2.65
CA HIS A 119 -42.76 22.82 4.05
C HIS A 119 -43.47 21.67 4.78
N SER A 120 -42.87 21.15 5.84
CA SER A 120 -43.60 20.43 6.88
C SER A 120 -43.28 21.10 8.21
N GLN A 121 -44.28 21.82 8.73
CA GLN A 121 -44.32 22.27 10.10
C GLN A 121 -44.64 21.05 10.95
N ASN A 122 -43.69 20.64 11.80
CA ASN A 122 -44.02 19.80 12.94
C ASN A 122 -43.53 20.49 14.21
N THR A 123 -44.53 20.61 15.07
CA THR A 123 -44.57 21.19 16.40
C THR A 123 -43.62 20.52 17.38
N GLU A 124 -43.15 21.36 18.29
CA GLU A 124 -42.35 21.11 19.47
C GLU A 124 -42.98 20.07 20.41
N ASP A 125 -42.15 19.23 21.05
CA ASP A 125 -42.02 19.24 22.51
C ASP A 125 -40.70 18.55 22.97
N PRO A 126 -40.08 18.99 24.09
CA PRO A 126 -38.64 18.83 24.36
C PRO A 126 -38.31 17.79 25.47
N THR A 127 -37.03 17.74 25.81
CA THR A 127 -36.41 17.15 27.02
C THR A 127 -36.20 15.64 27.07
N VAL A 128 -35.15 15.18 26.40
CA VAL A 128 -34.29 14.11 26.92
C VAL A 128 -32.87 14.62 26.91
N LEU A 129 -32.33 14.88 28.10
CA LEU A 129 -30.91 15.15 28.34
C LEU A 129 -30.14 13.88 28.00
N ASN A 130 -29.61 13.82 26.77
CA ASN A 130 -28.62 12.83 26.39
C ASN A 130 -27.27 13.54 26.36
N GLU A 131 -26.65 13.66 27.54
CA GLU A 131 -25.29 14.15 27.67
C GLU A 131 -24.34 13.07 27.13
N GLY A 132 -23.72 13.30 25.97
CA GLY A 132 -22.48 12.63 25.62
C GLY A 132 -22.29 12.08 24.21
N GLU A 133 -23.23 12.25 23.27
CA GLU A 133 -22.88 12.02 21.85
C GLU A 133 -22.16 13.26 21.32
N GLN A 134 -20.84 13.27 21.48
CA GLN A 134 -19.95 14.14 20.71
C GLN A 134 -20.11 13.77 19.23
N THR A 135 -21.06 14.42 18.58
CA THR A 135 -21.17 14.42 17.13
C THR A 135 -19.90 15.09 16.61
N LEU A 136 -18.98 14.27 16.08
CA LEU A 136 -17.80 14.78 15.39
C LEU A 136 -18.27 15.82 14.37
N PRO A 137 -17.68 17.03 14.35
CA PRO A 137 -18.14 18.09 13.47
C PRO A 137 -18.02 17.62 12.02
N GLN A 138 -19.16 17.39 11.37
CA GLN A 138 -19.25 16.95 9.97
C GLN A 138 -18.53 17.91 9.00
N THR A 139 -18.21 19.12 9.45
CA THR A 139 -17.47 20.13 8.70
C THR A 139 -16.01 19.73 8.45
N LEU A 140 -15.35 19.03 9.38
CA LEU A 140 -13.93 18.63 9.24
C LEU A 140 -13.74 17.53 8.19
N ILE A 141 -14.71 16.61 8.06
CA ILE A 141 -14.67 15.55 7.05
C ILE A 141 -14.81 16.14 5.64
N ARG A 142 -15.58 17.22 5.49
CA ARG A 142 -15.83 17.87 4.20
C ARG A 142 -14.62 18.67 3.70
N GLU A 143 -13.96 19.44 4.57
CA GLU A 143 -12.75 20.19 4.20
C GLU A 143 -11.59 19.28 3.77
N PHE A 144 -11.44 18.11 4.41
CA PHE A 144 -10.43 17.12 4.01
C PHE A 144 -10.74 16.41 2.68
N LEU A 145 -12.02 16.33 2.29
CA LEU A 145 -12.43 15.70 1.02
C LEU A 145 -12.42 16.69 -0.15
N GLU A 146 -12.70 17.97 0.10
CA GLU A 146 -12.78 19.01 -0.93
C GLU A 146 -11.40 19.59 -1.30
N ASN A 147 -10.40 19.55 -0.40
CA ASN A 147 -9.04 20.02 -0.70
C ASN A 147 -8.25 19.14 -1.69
N ASP A 148 -8.64 17.88 -1.91
CA ASP A 148 -7.96 16.99 -2.87
C ASP A 148 -8.40 17.21 -4.33
N ALA A 149 -9.53 17.87 -4.56
CA ALA A 149 -10.06 18.08 -5.91
C ALA A 149 -9.47 19.30 -6.63
N ASN A 150 -8.65 20.11 -5.93
CA ASN A 150 -8.10 21.36 -6.45
C ASN A 150 -6.56 21.35 -6.52
N TYR A 151 -5.96 20.19 -6.84
CA TYR A 151 -4.58 20.17 -7.33
C TYR A 151 -4.63 20.49 -8.82
N THR A 152 -4.69 21.79 -9.14
CA THR A 152 -4.39 22.29 -10.48
C THR A 152 -2.99 21.80 -10.79
N GLU A 153 -2.79 21.11 -11.92
CA GLU A 153 -1.46 20.77 -12.43
C GLU A 153 -0.70 22.10 -12.57
N GLY A 154 0.04 22.47 -11.51
CA GLY A 154 1.02 23.52 -11.58
C GLY A 154 2.04 23.04 -12.59
N GLU A 155 2.07 23.73 -13.72
CA GLU A 155 3.21 23.79 -14.62
C GLU A 155 4.38 24.33 -13.80
N ASP A 156 4.96 23.47 -12.95
CA ASP A 156 6.23 23.74 -12.28
C ASP A 156 7.33 23.50 -13.32
N ASP A 157 7.39 24.46 -14.24
CA ASP A 157 8.64 24.98 -14.77
C ASP A 157 9.52 25.36 -13.58
N GLU A 158 10.43 24.47 -13.17
CA GLU A 158 11.79 24.86 -12.78
C GLU A 158 12.66 23.62 -12.78
N GLU A 159 13.50 23.57 -13.82
CA GLU A 159 14.61 22.65 -14.01
C GLU A 159 15.62 22.80 -12.86
N GLY A 160 15.29 22.24 -11.71
CA GLY A 160 16.25 21.88 -10.68
C GLY A 160 16.98 20.64 -11.17
N GLU A 161 18.02 20.85 -11.97
CA GLU A 161 19.05 19.89 -12.35
C GLU A 161 19.81 19.45 -11.09
N ASP A 162 19.12 18.73 -10.20
CA ASP A 162 19.75 17.98 -9.13
C ASP A 162 20.54 16.87 -9.81
N GLY A 163 21.84 17.15 -10.00
CA GLY A 163 22.82 16.18 -10.43
C GLY A 163 22.77 14.97 -9.51
N ASP A 164 22.00 13.96 -9.92
CA ASP A 164 22.21 12.59 -9.52
C ASP A 164 23.64 12.25 -9.97
N GLU A 165 24.60 12.48 -9.07
CA GLU A 165 25.91 11.85 -9.08
C GLU A 165 25.67 10.34 -8.91
N ASP A 166 25.18 9.71 -9.98
CA ASP A 166 25.26 8.29 -10.17
C ASP A 166 26.75 7.95 -10.14
N GLU A 167 27.20 7.49 -8.97
CA GLU A 167 28.48 6.82 -8.81
C GLU A 167 28.49 5.63 -9.80
N GLU A 168 28.97 5.90 -11.02
CA GLU A 168 29.30 4.89 -12.00
C GLU A 168 30.40 4.01 -11.40
N GLU A 169 29.97 2.97 -10.68
CA GLU A 169 30.77 1.83 -10.30
C GLU A 169 31.21 1.15 -11.61
N ASN A 170 32.36 1.62 -12.11
CA ASN A 170 33.08 1.10 -13.26
C ASN A 170 33.52 -0.34 -12.96
N GLY A 171 32.57 -1.27 -13.11
CA GLY A 171 32.81 -2.69 -13.10
C GLY A 171 33.65 -3.09 -14.31
N GLU A 172 34.95 -3.17 -14.09
CA GLU A 172 35.98 -3.66 -14.99
C GLU A 172 35.53 -4.96 -15.69
N TYR A 173 35.19 -4.86 -16.97
CA TYR A 173 34.66 -5.94 -17.78
C TYR A 173 35.77 -6.95 -18.10
N ASN A 174 35.97 -7.94 -17.23
CA ASN A 174 36.89 -9.04 -17.47
C ASN A 174 36.29 -9.99 -18.54
N GLY A 175 36.63 -9.71 -19.80
CA GLY A 175 36.33 -10.54 -20.97
C GLY A 175 37.04 -11.88 -20.93
N GLY A 176 36.50 -12.83 -20.17
CA GLY A 176 36.91 -14.23 -20.16
C GLY A 176 35.88 -15.11 -20.85
N ARG A 177 35.92 -15.19 -22.19
CA ARG A 177 35.20 -16.23 -22.94
C ARG A 177 35.75 -17.60 -22.54
N LYS A 178 34.98 -18.36 -21.77
CA LYS A 178 35.13 -19.80 -21.62
C LYS A 178 33.89 -20.48 -22.16
N ASP A 179 34.00 -20.88 -23.42
CA ASP A 179 33.05 -21.73 -24.11
C ASP A 179 33.14 -23.14 -23.52
N SER A 180 32.45 -23.38 -22.42
CA SER A 180 32.21 -24.73 -21.91
C SER A 180 30.72 -25.02 -21.99
N ALA A 181 30.32 -25.62 -23.10
CA ALA A 181 29.02 -26.22 -23.33
C ALA A 181 28.74 -27.26 -22.23
N THR A 182 28.08 -26.80 -21.16
CA THR A 182 27.64 -27.63 -20.06
C THR A 182 26.13 -27.59 -20.07
N ASP A 183 25.54 -28.76 -20.22
CA ASP A 183 24.11 -29.07 -20.24
C ASP A 183 23.33 -28.29 -19.16
N PRO A 184 22.35 -27.44 -19.50
CA PRO A 184 21.69 -26.52 -18.57
C PRO A 184 20.63 -27.17 -17.65
N THR A 185 20.61 -28.50 -17.54
CA THR A 185 19.50 -29.22 -16.88
C THR A 185 19.78 -29.63 -15.43
N SER A 186 20.94 -29.30 -14.85
CA SER A 186 21.15 -29.46 -13.41
C SER A 186 20.88 -28.15 -12.70
N GLU A 187 19.75 -28.10 -12.00
CA GLU A 187 19.36 -27.08 -11.03
C GLU A 187 20.39 -27.02 -9.87
N ASP A 188 21.56 -26.45 -10.15
CA ASP A 188 22.57 -26.20 -9.13
C ASP A 188 22.07 -24.99 -8.32
N GLU A 189 21.30 -25.27 -7.26
CA GLU A 189 20.68 -24.30 -6.35
C GLU A 189 21.68 -23.45 -5.55
N SER A 190 22.96 -23.41 -5.94
CA SER A 190 24.06 -23.18 -5.01
C SER A 190 24.70 -21.80 -5.04
N ASN A 191 24.21 -20.82 -5.81
CA ASN A 191 24.85 -19.48 -5.78
C ASN A 191 23.97 -18.24 -6.02
N GLY A 192 22.66 -18.40 -6.16
CA GLY A 192 21.75 -17.25 -6.08
C GLY A 192 21.55 -16.90 -4.61
N GLY A 193 22.04 -15.73 -4.16
CA GLY A 193 21.83 -15.27 -2.79
C GLY A 193 20.37 -15.45 -2.38
N ASP A 194 20.14 -16.08 -1.22
CA ASP A 194 18.79 -16.35 -0.73
C ASP A 194 18.13 -15.04 -0.28
N TYR A 195 17.63 -14.27 -1.24
CA TYR A 195 16.85 -13.06 -1.01
C TYR A 195 15.39 -13.40 -0.60
N GLY A 196 15.12 -14.65 -0.24
CA GLY A 196 13.82 -15.17 0.14
C GLY A 196 12.88 -15.40 -1.05
N ILE A 197 11.68 -15.86 -0.72
CA ILE A 197 10.61 -16.20 -1.68
C ILE A 197 9.70 -14.97 -1.88
N ILE A 198 9.25 -14.73 -3.12
CA ILE A 198 8.27 -13.68 -3.41
C ILE A 198 6.92 -14.07 -2.81
N GLU A 199 6.45 -13.28 -1.85
CA GLU A 199 5.15 -13.48 -1.21
C GLU A 199 4.00 -12.96 -2.10
N GLY A 200 2.82 -13.54 -1.94
CA GLY A 200 1.59 -13.10 -2.63
C GLY A 200 1.48 -13.51 -4.10
N VAL A 201 2.47 -14.21 -4.67
CA VAL A 201 2.38 -14.71 -6.05
C VAL A 201 1.43 -15.90 -6.12
N MET A 202 0.51 -15.84 -7.08
CA MET A 202 -0.54 -16.85 -7.27
C MET A 202 -0.48 -17.42 -8.69
N ARG A 203 -0.81 -18.70 -8.85
CA ARG A 203 -1.09 -19.37 -10.12
C ARG A 203 -2.57 -19.79 -10.12
N GLY A 204 -3.40 -18.98 -10.76
CA GLY A 204 -4.85 -19.06 -10.58
C GLY A 204 -5.21 -18.76 -9.12
N ASN A 205 -6.02 -19.61 -8.48
CA ASN A 205 -6.41 -19.45 -7.08
C ASN A 205 -5.43 -20.12 -6.08
N HIS A 206 -4.27 -20.60 -6.55
CA HIS A 206 -3.31 -21.31 -5.72
C HIS A 206 -2.03 -20.51 -5.52
N PRO A 207 -1.45 -20.49 -4.29
CA PRO A 207 -0.16 -19.87 -4.06
C PRO A 207 0.94 -20.49 -4.93
N PHE A 208 1.70 -19.67 -5.64
CA PHE A 208 2.83 -20.11 -6.44
C PHE A 208 4.09 -20.18 -5.57
N LYS A 209 4.21 -21.30 -4.85
CA LYS A 209 5.31 -21.54 -3.91
C LYS A 209 6.64 -21.72 -4.65
N GLY A 210 7.71 -21.23 -4.04
CA GLY A 210 9.08 -21.49 -4.51
C GLY A 210 9.63 -20.48 -5.51
N LEU A 211 8.90 -19.42 -5.85
CA LEU A 211 9.44 -18.35 -6.68
C LEU A 211 10.45 -17.52 -5.87
N LYS A 212 11.75 -17.83 -6.03
CA LYS A 212 12.86 -17.14 -5.34
C LYS A 212 13.08 -15.74 -5.93
N ARG A 213 13.40 -14.76 -5.07
CA ARG A 213 13.82 -13.42 -5.53
C ARG A 213 15.20 -13.48 -6.17
N THR A 214 15.38 -12.77 -7.27
CA THR A 214 16.70 -12.61 -7.92
C THR A 214 17.53 -11.49 -7.28
N THR A 215 16.88 -10.55 -6.59
CA THR A 215 17.53 -9.39 -5.95
C THR A 215 16.94 -9.14 -4.55
N ALA A 216 17.76 -8.61 -3.63
CA ALA A 216 17.30 -8.15 -2.33
C ALA A 216 16.20 -7.09 -2.47
N LEU A 217 15.22 -7.13 -1.55
CA LEU A 217 14.22 -6.06 -1.46
C LEU A 217 14.89 -4.77 -1.00
N ARG A 218 14.57 -3.67 -1.67
CA ARG A 218 14.97 -2.35 -1.16
C ARG A 218 14.10 -1.99 0.05
N PRO A 219 14.64 -1.27 1.05
CA PRO A 219 13.85 -0.81 2.18
C PRO A 219 12.69 0.10 1.70
N PRO A 220 11.57 0.14 2.44
CA PRO A 220 10.50 1.10 2.18
C PRO A 220 11.01 2.53 2.16
N SER A 221 10.46 3.37 1.28
CA SER A 221 10.84 4.80 1.25
C SER A 221 10.30 5.48 2.49
N GLN A 222 11.10 6.36 3.11
CA GLN A 222 10.71 7.07 4.34
C GLN A 222 9.66 8.15 4.09
N THR A 223 9.67 8.75 2.88
CA THR A 223 8.75 9.83 2.49
C THR A 223 7.82 9.37 1.37
N SER A 224 6.58 9.85 1.38
CA SER A 224 5.60 9.60 0.31
C SER A 224 6.04 10.14 -1.05
N SER A 225 6.70 11.31 -1.10
CA SER A 225 7.19 11.92 -2.35
C SER A 225 8.18 11.02 -3.09
N HIS A 226 9.25 10.56 -2.41
CA HIS A 226 10.20 9.62 -3.01
C HIS A 226 9.53 8.29 -3.42
N ALA A 227 8.56 7.80 -2.65
CA ALA A 227 7.80 6.60 -3.00
C ALA A 227 7.00 6.79 -4.30
N SER A 228 6.29 7.92 -4.44
CA SER A 228 5.51 8.27 -5.63
C SER A 228 6.39 8.43 -6.87
N LYS A 229 7.48 9.21 -6.79
CA LYS A 229 8.42 9.39 -7.91
C LYS A 229 9.01 8.05 -8.36
N ARG A 230 9.42 7.23 -7.39
CA ARG A 230 9.95 5.89 -7.67
C ARG A 230 8.89 4.97 -8.28
N PHE A 231 7.66 5.01 -7.77
CA PHE A 231 6.54 4.25 -8.34
C PHE A 231 6.34 4.62 -9.81
N GLN A 232 6.27 5.91 -10.14
CA GLN A 232 6.09 6.38 -11.52
C GLN A 232 7.25 5.96 -12.45
N ARG A 233 8.50 6.01 -11.98
CA ARG A 233 9.66 5.54 -12.75
C ARG A 233 9.60 4.02 -13.00
N VAL A 234 9.36 3.24 -11.94
CA VAL A 234 9.40 1.77 -12.01
C VAL A 234 8.18 1.22 -12.76
N ILE A 235 6.99 1.81 -12.59
CA ILE A 235 5.79 1.30 -13.27
C ILE A 235 5.93 1.42 -14.79
N ARG A 236 6.50 2.51 -15.31
CA ARG A 236 6.79 2.64 -16.76
C ARG A 236 7.67 1.49 -17.26
N GLN A 237 8.76 1.18 -16.54
CA GLN A 237 9.65 0.07 -16.91
C GLN A 237 8.95 -1.28 -16.88
N ILE A 238 8.07 -1.52 -15.91
CA ILE A 238 7.25 -2.74 -15.83
C ILE A 238 6.32 -2.83 -17.04
N LEU A 239 5.61 -1.74 -17.36
CA LEU A 239 4.67 -1.70 -18.49
C LEU A 239 5.38 -1.99 -19.81
N THR A 240 6.53 -1.36 -20.08
CA THR A 240 7.32 -1.62 -21.30
C THR A 240 7.76 -3.07 -21.42
N ARG A 241 8.25 -3.69 -20.32
CA ARG A 241 8.66 -5.10 -20.35
C ARG A 241 7.49 -6.05 -20.60
N VAL A 242 6.35 -5.73 -20.02
CA VAL A 242 5.14 -6.54 -20.15
C VAL A 242 4.51 -6.38 -21.52
N GLU A 243 4.57 -5.19 -22.09
CA GLU A 243 4.20 -4.94 -23.48
C GLU A 243 5.02 -5.80 -24.43
N ASN A 244 6.36 -5.70 -24.36
CA ASN A 244 7.27 -6.50 -25.17
C ASN A 244 6.99 -8.00 -25.03
N LEU A 245 6.89 -8.50 -23.79
CA LEU A 245 6.58 -9.91 -23.52
C LEU A 245 5.26 -10.34 -24.16
N SER A 246 4.22 -9.50 -24.06
CA SER A 246 2.90 -9.81 -24.61
C SER A 246 2.87 -9.83 -26.14
N VAL A 247 3.66 -8.97 -26.79
CA VAL A 247 3.79 -8.92 -28.25
C VAL A 247 4.61 -10.11 -28.75
N GLU A 248 5.74 -10.40 -28.12
CA GLU A 248 6.65 -11.50 -28.50
C GLU A 248 5.98 -12.87 -28.37
N THR A 249 5.20 -13.08 -27.31
CA THR A 249 4.62 -14.39 -27.00
C THR A 249 3.14 -14.51 -27.37
N GLY A 250 2.49 -13.40 -27.72
CA GLY A 250 1.05 -13.36 -28.03
C GLY A 250 0.16 -13.76 -26.85
N CYS A 251 0.64 -13.63 -25.61
CA CYS A 251 -0.09 -14.01 -24.41
C CYS A 251 -1.07 -12.93 -23.93
N TRP A 252 -2.06 -13.35 -23.14
CA TRP A 252 -2.97 -12.44 -22.45
C TRP A 252 -2.31 -11.93 -21.17
N ILE A 253 -2.08 -10.63 -21.09
CA ILE A 253 -1.54 -9.99 -19.88
C ILE A 253 -2.42 -8.80 -19.50
N TYR A 254 -2.71 -8.71 -18.20
CA TYR A 254 -3.34 -7.55 -17.57
C TYR A 254 -2.53 -7.14 -16.35
N ILE A 255 -2.20 -5.86 -16.24
CA ILE A 255 -1.55 -5.25 -15.08
C ILE A 255 -2.31 -4.00 -14.70
N ALA A 256 -2.59 -3.83 -13.42
CA ALA A 256 -3.10 -2.60 -12.85
C ALA A 256 -2.37 -2.29 -11.54
N ALA A 257 -2.01 -1.03 -11.36
CA ALA A 257 -1.31 -0.57 -10.17
C ALA A 257 -1.73 0.85 -9.79
N GLN A 258 -1.88 1.08 -8.49
CA GLN A 258 -2.09 2.41 -7.93
C GLN A 258 -1.19 2.59 -6.73
N HIS A 259 -0.55 3.77 -6.63
CA HIS A 259 0.19 4.13 -5.44
C HIS A 259 -0.78 4.56 -4.33
N ALA A 260 -0.54 4.15 -3.08
CA ALA A 260 -1.46 4.36 -1.96
C ALA A 260 -1.69 5.84 -1.57
N THR A 261 -0.89 6.76 -2.11
CA THR A 261 -1.05 8.21 -1.92
C THR A 261 -1.29 8.95 -3.23
N ALA A 262 -1.41 8.23 -4.36
CA ALA A 262 -1.71 8.87 -5.63
C ALA A 262 -3.16 9.37 -5.65
N VAL A 263 -3.31 10.67 -5.95
CA VAL A 263 -4.59 11.29 -6.29
C VAL A 263 -5.04 10.87 -7.69
N THR A 264 -4.07 10.59 -8.57
CA THR A 264 -4.32 10.16 -9.95
C THR A 264 -5.00 8.80 -10.00
N PRO A 265 -5.81 8.54 -11.05
CA PRO A 265 -6.33 7.21 -11.35
C PRO A 265 -5.23 6.14 -11.41
N PHE A 266 -5.61 4.87 -11.24
CA PHE A 266 -4.68 3.75 -11.38
C PHE A 266 -4.15 3.66 -12.81
N VAL A 267 -2.89 3.24 -12.93
CA VAL A 267 -2.26 2.96 -14.21
C VAL A 267 -2.52 1.49 -14.55
N HIS A 268 -2.87 1.21 -15.81
CA HIS A 268 -3.09 -0.15 -16.26
C HIS A 268 -2.56 -0.40 -17.66
N TYR A 269 -2.31 -1.67 -17.95
CA TYR A 269 -1.99 -2.19 -19.27
C TYR A 269 -2.76 -3.47 -19.51
N ALA A 270 -3.36 -3.58 -20.69
CA ALA A 270 -4.00 -4.79 -21.19
C ALA A 270 -3.39 -5.13 -22.55
N SER A 271 -2.89 -6.36 -22.70
CA SER A 271 -2.23 -6.77 -23.94
C SER A 271 -3.17 -6.64 -25.15
N PRO A 272 -2.64 -6.36 -26.36
CA PRO A 272 -3.47 -6.16 -27.55
C PRO A 272 -4.45 -7.31 -27.80
N ARG A 273 -3.98 -8.55 -27.58
CA ARG A 273 -4.81 -9.75 -27.74
C ARG A 273 -5.95 -9.82 -26.71
N LEU A 274 -5.67 -9.49 -25.45
CA LEU A 274 -6.70 -9.48 -24.40
C LEU A 274 -7.75 -8.40 -24.66
N ARG A 275 -7.34 -7.21 -25.13
CA ARG A 275 -8.28 -6.14 -25.52
C ARG A 275 -9.17 -6.53 -26.69
N ALA A 276 -8.62 -7.26 -27.66
CA ALA A 276 -9.38 -7.72 -28.82
C ALA A 276 -10.40 -8.81 -28.47
N GLU A 277 -10.04 -9.73 -27.57
CA GLU A 277 -10.86 -10.91 -27.25
C GLU A 277 -11.82 -10.71 -26.08
N ALA A 278 -11.49 -9.83 -25.11
CA ALA A 278 -12.23 -9.69 -23.85
C ALA A 278 -12.40 -8.22 -23.42
N GLY A 279 -12.69 -7.33 -24.37
CA GLY A 279 -12.92 -5.90 -24.11
C GLY A 279 -13.98 -5.61 -23.03
N PRO A 280 -15.21 -6.15 -23.15
CA PRO A 280 -16.27 -5.91 -22.16
C PRO A 280 -15.91 -6.39 -20.75
N GLU A 281 -15.21 -7.52 -20.63
CA GLU A 281 -14.76 -8.06 -19.35
C GLU A 281 -13.68 -7.18 -18.72
N LEU A 282 -12.80 -6.56 -19.52
CA LEU A 282 -11.81 -5.61 -19.03
C LEU A 282 -12.47 -4.39 -18.39
N ASP A 283 -13.56 -3.88 -18.94
CA ASP A 283 -14.28 -2.74 -18.35
C ASP A 283 -14.85 -3.06 -16.96
N ILE A 284 -15.34 -4.30 -16.78
CA ILE A 284 -15.80 -4.80 -15.48
C ILE A 284 -14.62 -4.87 -14.51
N ILE A 285 -13.46 -5.39 -14.95
CA ILE A 285 -12.25 -5.46 -14.13
C ILE A 285 -11.77 -4.06 -13.73
N HIS A 286 -11.75 -3.10 -14.66
CA HIS A 286 -11.39 -1.70 -14.40
C HIS A 286 -12.30 -1.06 -13.35
N THR A 287 -13.62 -1.25 -13.49
CA THR A 287 -14.61 -0.71 -12.56
C THR A 287 -14.45 -1.31 -11.15
N ASN A 288 -14.27 -2.63 -11.07
CA ASN A 288 -14.06 -3.32 -9.81
C ASN A 288 -12.75 -2.88 -9.14
N PHE A 289 -11.66 -2.78 -9.90
CA PHE A 289 -10.37 -2.34 -9.39
C PHE A 289 -10.41 -0.89 -8.90
N SER A 290 -11.03 0.01 -9.67
CA SER A 290 -11.26 1.42 -9.28
C SER A 290 -12.04 1.52 -7.97
N THR A 291 -13.13 0.76 -7.85
CA THR A 291 -13.97 0.74 -6.64
C THR A 291 -13.19 0.21 -5.43
N MET A 292 -12.42 -0.86 -5.63
CA MET A 292 -11.58 -1.46 -4.60
C MET A 292 -10.53 -0.45 -4.10
N MET A 293 -9.80 0.21 -4.99
CA MET A 293 -8.79 1.19 -4.60
C MET A 293 -9.39 2.39 -3.89
N LYS A 294 -10.52 2.93 -4.36
CA LYS A 294 -11.25 4.01 -3.67
C LYS A 294 -11.63 3.60 -2.24
N THR A 295 -12.15 2.38 -2.07
CA THR A 295 -12.51 1.84 -0.75
C THR A 295 -11.30 1.75 0.18
N LEU A 296 -10.15 1.27 -0.33
CA LEU A 296 -8.91 1.18 0.45
C LEU A 296 -8.39 2.57 0.85
N VAL A 297 -8.38 3.52 -0.08
CA VAL A 297 -7.97 4.91 0.20
C VAL A 297 -8.87 5.55 1.24
N MET A 298 -10.19 5.38 1.12
CA MET A 298 -11.15 5.89 2.11
C MET A 298 -10.99 5.22 3.48
N SER A 299 -10.76 3.91 3.55
CA SER A 299 -10.50 3.19 4.80
C SER A 299 -9.28 3.77 5.50
N ARG A 300 -8.17 3.92 4.78
CA ARG A 300 -6.94 4.48 5.32
C ARG A 300 -7.12 5.91 5.83
N ARG A 301 -7.87 6.75 5.11
CA ARG A 301 -8.18 8.12 5.55
C ARG A 301 -8.97 8.12 6.85
N ARG A 302 -9.95 7.23 6.99
CA ARG A 302 -10.72 7.07 8.22
C ARG A 302 -9.81 6.67 9.39
N GLU A 303 -8.93 5.68 9.19
CA GLU A 303 -7.97 5.25 10.22
C GLU A 303 -7.06 6.39 10.68
N VAL A 304 -6.55 7.19 9.74
CA VAL A 304 -5.73 8.37 10.08
C VAL A 304 -6.53 9.39 10.90
N MET A 305 -7.79 9.66 10.50
CA MET A 305 -8.66 10.58 11.24
C MET A 305 -8.98 10.09 12.67
N GLU A 306 -9.25 8.79 12.82
CA GLU A 306 -9.50 8.19 14.14
C GLU A 306 -8.26 8.28 15.04
N LEU A 307 -7.07 7.98 14.50
CA LEU A 307 -5.81 8.10 15.24
C LEU A 307 -5.49 9.54 15.62
N THR A 308 -5.77 10.52 14.75
CA THR A 308 -5.57 11.94 15.09
C THR A 308 -6.49 12.38 16.22
N LEU A 309 -7.75 11.96 16.19
CA LEU A 309 -8.71 12.24 17.26
C LEU A 309 -8.27 11.61 18.58
N GLU A 310 -7.83 10.34 18.55
CA GLU A 310 -7.35 9.65 19.74
C GLU A 310 -6.12 10.36 20.34
N LEU A 311 -5.18 10.79 19.50
CA LEU A 311 -4.01 11.54 19.96
C LEU A 311 -4.39 12.88 20.60
N GLU A 312 -5.33 13.62 20.02
CA GLU A 312 -5.85 14.87 20.59
C GLU A 312 -6.48 14.63 21.97
N GLN A 313 -7.36 13.64 22.10
CA GLN A 313 -7.98 13.27 23.38
C GLN A 313 -6.94 12.87 24.44
N LYS A 314 -5.92 12.09 24.04
CA LYS A 314 -4.84 11.69 24.94
C LYS A 314 -3.99 12.88 25.37
N ASN A 315 -3.72 13.82 24.47
CA ASN A 315 -2.99 15.04 24.80
C ASN A 315 -3.78 15.91 25.79
N GLU A 316 -5.08 16.08 25.60
CA GLU A 316 -5.95 16.80 26.55
C GLU A 316 -5.97 16.14 27.93
N GLN A 317 -6.06 14.80 27.98
CA GLN A 317 -5.96 14.05 29.23
C GLN A 317 -4.60 14.22 29.92
N LEU A 318 -3.52 14.21 29.14
CA LEU A 318 -2.18 14.45 29.66
C LEU A 318 -2.04 15.88 30.22
N GLU A 319 -2.58 16.88 29.53
CA GLU A 319 -2.57 18.25 30.05
C GLU A 319 -3.40 18.40 31.33
N ALA A 320 -4.60 17.80 31.38
CA ALA A 320 -5.45 17.85 32.55
C ALA A 320 -4.80 17.16 33.77
N THR A 321 -4.19 15.99 33.56
CA THR A 321 -3.46 15.28 34.62
C THR A 321 -2.22 16.02 35.08
N GLN A 322 -1.49 16.67 34.16
CA GLN A 322 -0.36 17.53 34.52
C GLN A 322 -0.81 18.73 35.36
N ARG A 323 -1.89 19.41 34.99
CA ARG A 323 -2.44 20.53 35.78
C ARG A 323 -2.85 20.08 37.17
N ALA A 324 -3.60 18.98 37.29
CA ALA A 324 -3.99 18.42 38.57
C ALA A 324 -2.78 18.00 39.43
N ALA A 325 -1.73 17.46 38.82
CA ALA A 325 -0.50 17.10 39.53
C ALA A 325 0.23 18.33 40.09
N VAL A 326 0.29 19.43 39.33
CA VAL A 326 0.88 20.71 39.78
C VAL A 326 0.07 21.32 40.93
N GLU A 327 -1.27 21.30 40.83
CA GLU A 327 -2.16 21.76 41.89
C GLU A 327 -2.00 20.94 43.17
N ALA A 328 -2.03 19.61 43.07
CA ALA A 328 -1.81 18.70 44.20
C ALA A 328 -0.43 18.90 44.84
N GLN A 329 0.61 19.12 44.04
CA GLN A 329 1.95 19.43 44.55
C GLN A 329 1.97 20.74 45.34
N ARG A 330 1.26 21.77 44.84
CA ARG A 330 1.15 23.07 45.51
C ARG A 330 0.40 22.97 46.84
N GLU A 331 -0.69 22.22 46.88
CA GLU A 331 -1.45 21.98 48.11
C GLU A 331 -0.63 21.19 49.14
N ALA A 332 0.07 20.14 48.70
CA ALA A 332 0.94 19.34 49.57
C ALA A 332 2.09 20.19 50.15
N GLN A 333 2.65 21.12 49.38
CA GLN A 333 3.65 22.08 49.88
C GLN A 333 3.07 23.02 50.94
N ALA A 334 1.89 23.60 50.68
CA ALA A 334 1.21 24.48 51.65
C ALA A 334 0.90 23.75 52.97
N GLN A 335 0.38 22.52 52.90
CA GLN A 335 0.12 21.69 54.09
C GLN A 335 1.40 21.38 54.88
N ARG A 336 2.52 21.15 54.18
CA ARG A 336 3.82 20.89 54.82
C ARG A 336 4.38 22.13 55.52
N GLU A 337 4.22 23.31 54.94
CA GLU A 337 4.61 24.56 55.60
C GLU A 337 3.76 24.84 56.85
N GLU A 338 2.45 24.57 56.76
CA GLU A 338 1.55 24.72 57.90
C GLU A 338 1.89 23.75 59.04
N SER A 339 2.21 22.49 58.75
CA SER A 339 2.61 21.51 59.77
C SER A 339 3.92 21.91 60.44
N LEU A 340 4.93 22.32 59.67
CA LEU A 340 6.20 22.83 60.21
C LEU A 340 5.99 24.04 61.12
N ARG A 341 5.07 24.95 60.76
CA ARG A 341 4.73 26.11 61.59
C ARG A 341 4.06 25.70 62.91
N LYS A 342 3.15 24.74 62.87
CA LYS A 342 2.49 24.20 64.08
C LYS A 342 3.51 23.51 65.00
N ASP A 343 4.41 22.71 64.44
CA ASP A 343 5.47 22.02 65.19
C ASP A 343 6.42 22.99 65.88
N ALA A 344 6.79 24.09 65.20
CA ALA A 344 7.62 25.14 65.78
C ALA A 344 6.95 25.82 67.00
N VAL A 345 5.64 26.08 66.92
CA VAL A 345 4.86 26.64 68.06
C VAL A 345 4.79 25.64 69.22
N ILE A 346 4.57 24.35 68.93
CA ILE A 346 4.56 23.30 69.97
C ILE A 346 5.94 23.23 70.65
N ALA A 347 7.03 23.22 69.90
CA ALA A 347 8.39 23.20 70.46
C ALA A 347 8.65 24.43 71.36
N GLN A 348 8.18 25.61 70.95
CA GLN A 348 8.27 26.82 71.75
C GLN A 348 7.48 26.71 73.06
N LEU A 349 6.26 26.19 73.03
CA LEU A 349 5.45 25.97 74.23
C LEU A 349 6.10 24.95 75.18
N MET A 350 6.62 23.84 74.65
CA MET A 350 7.29 22.82 75.43
C MET A 350 8.55 23.36 76.12
N SER A 351 9.32 24.24 75.45
CA SER A 351 10.48 24.88 76.04
C SER A 351 10.12 25.80 77.23
N ARG A 352 8.96 26.47 77.18
CA ARG A 352 8.47 27.32 78.27
C ARG A 352 7.95 26.54 79.47
N ILE A 353 7.45 25.33 79.27
CA ILE A 353 6.96 24.48 80.36
C ILE A 353 8.13 23.84 81.12
N ALA A 354 9.27 23.64 80.46
CA ALA A 354 10.45 23.02 81.06
C ALA A 354 11.25 23.96 81.99
N THR A 355 11.02 25.27 81.92
CA THR A 355 11.56 26.31 82.81
C THR A 355 10.60 26.61 83.94
#